data_AF-A0A532B3C9-F1
#
_entry.id   AF-A0A532B3C9-F1
#
_cell.length_a   1.000
_cell.length_b   1.000
_cell.length_c   1.000
_cell.angle_alpha   90.00
_cell.angle_beta   90.00
_cell.angle_gamma   90.00
#
_symmetry.space_group_name_H-M   'P 1'
#
loop_
_entity.id
_entity.type
_entity.pdbx_description
1 polymer ?
#
loop_
_entity_poly.entity_id
_entity_poly.type
_entity_poly.pdbx_seq_one_letter_code
_entity_poly.pdbx_strand_id
1 'polypeptide(L)'
;MSFDPVITFGTTAAVALIGWGVSHALDTRPFGLPHQTAVSELVVLGSGSFEHPQAGEFLKGNHPVAAPIVQQTMKAPLEIMKYQVSISEYGRCVADGACKPADSRKSGDIPVTGVSHIDAEVYATWLSARTGQAWRLPTDVEWAYAASEKFRG
;
A
#
# COMPACT_ATOMS: atom_id res chain seq x y z
N MET A 1 -61.73 -35.51 -48.99
CA MET A 1 -62.77 -34.72 -49.69
C MET A 1 -62.44 -33.27 -49.37
N SER A 2 -61.56 -32.64 -50.15
CA SER A 2 -61.89 -31.84 -51.35
C SER A 2 -62.73 -30.61 -51.00
N PHE A 3 -62.10 -29.44 -51.01
CA PHE A 3 -62.42 -28.23 -51.80
C PHE A 3 -61.99 -26.94 -51.06
N ASP A 4 -60.90 -26.32 -51.54
CA ASP A 4 -60.67 -24.86 -51.47
C ASP A 4 -61.71 -24.13 -52.35
N PRO A 5 -61.90 -22.80 -52.24
CA PRO A 5 -61.12 -21.91 -53.14
C PRO A 5 -60.88 -20.43 -52.73
N VAL A 6 -59.89 -19.83 -53.44
CA VAL A 6 -59.77 -18.44 -53.96
C VAL A 6 -59.46 -17.31 -52.96
N ILE A 7 -58.19 -16.88 -52.84
CA ILE A 7 -57.43 -15.88 -53.64
C ILE A 7 -57.99 -14.45 -53.53
N THR A 8 -57.23 -13.57 -52.86
CA THR A 8 -57.15 -12.14 -53.19
C THR A 8 -55.68 -11.70 -53.15
N PHE A 9 -55.22 -11.17 -54.28
CA PHE A 9 -53.91 -10.56 -54.50
C PHE A 9 -53.79 -9.23 -53.75
N GLY A 10 -52.65 -9.01 -53.10
CA GLY A 10 -52.25 -7.72 -52.56
C GLY A 10 -50.74 -7.54 -52.72
N THR A 11 -50.32 -6.89 -53.80
CA THR A 11 -48.95 -6.47 -54.08
C THR A 11 -48.57 -5.24 -53.25
N THR A 12 -47.40 -5.25 -52.59
CA THR A 12 -46.27 -4.31 -52.77
C THR A 12 -45.39 -4.16 -51.52
N ALA A 13 -44.07 -4.14 -51.77
CA ALA A 13 -42.99 -3.46 -51.02
C ALA A 13 -42.66 -3.99 -49.60
N ALA A 14 -41.42 -4.11 -49.13
CA ALA A 14 -40.11 -3.73 -49.64
C ALA A 14 -39.08 -4.67 -49.02
N VAL A 15 -38.05 -5.06 -49.78
CA VAL A 15 -36.90 -5.78 -49.26
C VAL A 15 -36.00 -4.77 -48.53
N ALA A 16 -36.05 -4.75 -47.20
CA ALA A 16 -35.07 -4.06 -46.38
C ALA A 16 -33.97 -5.07 -45.99
N LEU A 17 -32.91 -5.14 -46.80
CA LEU A 17 -31.64 -5.77 -46.40
C LEU A 17 -30.95 -4.83 -45.40
N ILE A 18 -31.25 -4.98 -44.11
CA ILE A 18 -30.44 -4.38 -43.07
C ILE A 18 -29.31 -5.35 -42.78
N GLY A 19 -28.11 -4.98 -43.23
CA GLY A 19 -26.91 -5.77 -43.12
C GLY A 19 -26.57 -6.15 -41.69
N TRP A 20 -26.09 -7.38 -41.51
CA TRP A 20 -25.32 -7.77 -40.34
C TRP A 20 -24.03 -6.97 -40.29
N GLY A 21 -24.05 -5.83 -39.59
CA GLY A 21 -22.85 -5.24 -39.02
C GLY A 21 -22.50 -6.01 -37.75
N VAL A 22 -21.69 -7.07 -37.86
CA VAL A 22 -20.97 -7.59 -36.70
C VAL A 22 -19.87 -6.59 -36.38
N SER A 23 -20.23 -5.56 -35.62
CA SER A 23 -19.24 -4.69 -34.99
C SER A 23 -18.50 -5.52 -33.96
N HIS A 24 -17.35 -6.10 -34.35
CA HIS A 24 -16.32 -6.45 -33.39
C HIS A 24 -15.81 -5.15 -32.78
N ALA A 25 -16.53 -4.64 -31.79
CA ALA A 25 -15.97 -3.68 -30.86
C ALA A 25 -14.79 -4.41 -30.21
N LEU A 26 -13.58 -4.07 -30.66
CA LEU A 26 -12.37 -4.31 -29.91
C LEU A 26 -12.63 -3.65 -28.54
N ASP A 27 -12.89 -4.48 -27.52
CA ASP A 27 -12.90 -4.07 -26.12
C ASP A 27 -11.44 -3.72 -25.76
N THR A 28 -10.95 -2.61 -26.33
CA THR A 28 -9.79 -1.91 -25.81
C THR A 28 -10.24 -1.29 -24.51
N ARG A 29 -10.33 -2.13 -23.47
CA ARG A 29 -10.30 -1.65 -22.10
C ARG A 29 -9.06 -0.76 -22.03
N PRO A 30 -9.20 0.55 -21.77
CA PRO A 30 -8.03 1.34 -21.48
C PRO A 30 -7.33 0.62 -20.34
N PHE A 31 -6.06 0.25 -20.54
CA PHE A 31 -5.18 -0.15 -19.45
C PHE A 31 -5.38 0.90 -18.38
N GLY A 32 -6.07 0.52 -17.29
CA GLY A 32 -6.32 1.43 -16.19
C GLY A 32 -4.97 1.98 -15.81
N LEU A 33 -4.82 3.32 -15.87
CA LEU A 33 -3.64 3.99 -15.35
C LEU A 33 -3.37 3.38 -13.97
N PRO A 34 -2.14 2.95 -13.66
CA PRO A 34 -1.85 2.37 -12.37
C PRO A 34 -2.40 3.34 -11.33
N HIS A 35 -3.37 2.89 -10.54
CA HIS A 35 -3.89 3.70 -9.44
C HIS A 35 -2.68 3.97 -8.56
N GLN A 36 -2.15 5.19 -8.64
CA GLN A 36 -0.95 5.58 -7.92
C GLN A 36 -1.27 5.33 -6.45
N THR A 37 -0.58 4.36 -5.84
CA THR A 37 -0.76 4.07 -4.43
C THR A 37 -0.27 5.32 -3.70
N ALA A 38 -1.21 6.17 -3.30
CA ALA A 38 -0.90 7.38 -2.55
C ALA A 38 -0.18 6.97 -1.27
N VAL A 39 1.05 7.44 -1.13
CA VAL A 39 1.88 7.23 0.05
C VAL A 39 1.42 8.21 1.13
N SER A 40 1.48 7.78 2.39
CA SER A 40 1.22 8.64 3.56
C SER A 40 2.12 9.87 3.54
N GLU A 41 1.68 10.94 4.21
CA GLU A 41 2.46 12.17 4.37
C GLU A 41 3.87 11.87 4.92
N LEU A 42 4.89 12.49 4.33
CA LEU A 42 6.29 12.33 4.71
C LEU A 42 6.80 13.59 5.41
N VAL A 43 7.81 13.40 6.26
CA VAL A 43 8.60 14.49 6.86
C VAL A 43 10.08 14.23 6.61
N VAL A 44 10.84 15.31 6.41
CA VAL A 44 12.30 15.26 6.28
C VAL A 44 12.92 15.84 7.54
N LEU A 45 13.75 15.04 8.20
CA LEU A 45 14.57 15.44 9.33
C LEU A 45 15.99 15.70 8.83
N GLY A 46 16.57 16.85 9.19
CA GLY A 46 17.93 17.21 8.79
C GLY A 46 18.99 16.28 9.39
N SER A 47 20.23 16.42 8.95
CA SER A 47 21.37 15.81 9.66
C SER A 47 21.54 16.45 11.04
N GLY A 48 21.97 15.68 12.04
CA GLY A 48 22.21 16.19 13.38
C GLY A 48 22.76 15.13 14.33
N SER A 49 23.03 15.53 15.57
CA SER A 49 23.43 14.63 16.64
C SER A 49 22.42 14.68 17.78
N PHE A 50 22.26 13.56 18.47
CA PHE A 50 21.39 13.42 19.64
C PHE A 50 21.97 12.39 20.60
N GLU A 51 21.55 12.44 21.86
CA GLU A 51 21.91 11.45 22.85
C GLU A 51 20.90 10.28 22.82
N HIS A 52 21.41 9.05 22.84
CA HIS A 52 20.59 7.84 22.85
C HIS A 52 21.27 6.76 23.70
N PRO A 53 20.52 5.95 24.49
CA PRO A 53 21.09 4.78 25.13
C PRO A 53 21.69 3.83 24.10
N GLN A 54 22.86 3.27 24.39
CA GLN A 54 23.46 2.27 23.51
C GLN A 54 22.58 1.01 23.45
N ALA A 55 22.38 0.43 22.26
CA ALA A 55 21.64 -0.81 22.12
C ALA A 55 22.40 -1.99 22.76
N GLY A 56 21.66 -2.86 23.46
CA GLY A 56 22.17 -4.09 24.06
C GLY A 56 21.86 -4.25 25.54
N GLU A 57 22.36 -5.35 26.12
CA GLU A 57 22.30 -5.61 27.56
C GLU A 57 23.57 -5.14 28.24
N PHE A 58 23.43 -4.43 29.37
CA PHE A 58 24.55 -3.90 30.14
C PHE A 58 24.50 -4.44 31.56
N LEU A 59 25.64 -4.95 32.03
CA LEU A 59 25.78 -5.55 33.35
C LEU A 59 26.87 -4.83 34.16
N LYS A 60 26.65 -4.66 35.47
CA LYS A 60 27.68 -4.29 36.44
C LYS A 60 27.70 -5.30 37.56
N GLY A 61 28.80 -6.06 37.67
CA GLY A 61 28.89 -7.16 38.64
C GLY A 61 27.79 -8.21 38.47
N ASN A 62 27.46 -8.57 37.22
CA ASN A 62 26.39 -9.51 36.86
C ASN A 62 24.94 -9.05 37.18
N HIS A 63 24.75 -7.77 37.49
CA HIS A 63 23.43 -7.18 37.66
C HIS A 63 23.07 -6.31 36.45
N PRO A 64 21.85 -6.41 35.89
CA PRO A 64 21.37 -5.51 34.84
C PRO A 64 21.45 -4.05 35.27
N VAL A 65 22.01 -3.22 34.40
CA VAL A 65 22.09 -1.77 34.57
C VAL A 65 21.55 -1.06 33.34
N ALA A 66 21.22 0.23 33.50
CA ALA A 66 20.85 1.08 32.39
C ALA A 66 21.97 1.13 31.34
N ALA A 67 21.58 1.17 30.08
CA ALA A 67 22.52 1.35 28.99
C ALA A 67 23.23 2.72 29.10
N PRO A 68 24.55 2.79 28.85
CA PRO A 68 25.26 4.05 28.74
C PRO A 68 24.62 4.94 27.66
N ILE A 69 24.44 6.23 27.98
CA ILE A 69 24.02 7.22 27.00
C ILE A 69 25.22 7.59 26.14
N VAL A 70 25.05 7.50 24.82
CA VAL A 70 26.08 7.83 23.83
C VAL A 70 25.54 8.87 22.84
N GLN A 71 26.43 9.69 22.29
CA GLN A 71 26.07 10.58 21.20
C GLN A 71 25.98 9.79 19.89
N GLN A 72 24.84 9.89 19.23
CA GLN A 72 24.59 9.35 17.90
C GLN A 72 24.58 10.50 16.88
N THR A 73 25.02 10.21 15.65
CA THR A 73 25.08 11.21 14.57
C THR A 73 24.38 10.70 13.31
N MET A 74 23.38 11.45 12.87
CA MET A 74 22.72 11.31 11.59
C MET A 74 23.51 12.08 10.53
N LYS A 75 24.22 11.34 9.67
CA LYS A 75 25.09 11.94 8.64
C LYS A 75 24.35 12.52 7.44
N ALA A 76 23.13 12.03 7.20
CA ALA A 76 22.29 12.44 6.07
C ALA A 76 20.88 12.74 6.58
N PRO A 77 20.10 13.55 5.83
CA PRO A 77 18.69 13.73 6.12
C PRO A 77 17.93 12.40 6.12
N LEU A 78 16.99 12.26 7.04
CA LEU A 78 16.08 11.12 7.13
C LEU A 78 14.71 11.56 6.63
N GLU A 79 14.22 10.95 5.57
CA GLU A 79 12.81 11.04 5.16
C GLU A 79 12.04 9.86 5.76
N ILE A 80 10.96 10.14 6.47
CA ILE A 80 10.17 9.14 7.17
C ILE A 80 8.68 9.47 7.09
N MET A 81 7.82 8.46 7.11
CA MET A 81 6.38 8.65 7.22
C MET A 81 6.04 9.40 8.51
N LYS A 82 5.21 10.44 8.38
CA LYS A 82 4.75 11.27 9.51
C LYS A 82 3.88 10.49 10.49
N TYR A 83 3.09 9.57 9.96
CA TYR A 83 2.13 8.76 10.71
C TYR A 83 2.43 7.27 10.54
N GLN A 84 1.95 6.46 11.48
CA GLN A 84 1.99 5.01 11.35
C GLN A 84 1.13 4.55 10.17
N VAL A 85 1.55 3.48 9.51
CA VAL A 85 0.76 2.82 8.47
C VAL A 85 -0.59 2.39 9.04
N SER A 86 -1.67 2.79 8.38
CA SER A 86 -3.03 2.49 8.78
C SER A 86 -3.50 1.12 8.29
N ILE A 87 -4.61 0.63 8.85
CA ILE A 87 -5.26 -0.62 8.40
C ILE A 87 -5.66 -0.51 6.93
N SER A 88 -6.21 0.63 6.49
CA SER A 88 -6.57 0.87 5.09
C SER A 88 -5.35 0.78 4.16
N GLU A 89 -4.21 1.34 4.56
CA GLU A 89 -2.99 1.35 3.74
C GLU A 89 -2.34 -0.02 3.64
N TYR A 90 -2.22 -0.72 4.77
CA TYR A 90 -1.74 -2.10 4.80
C TYR A 90 -2.71 -3.04 4.06
N GLY A 91 -4.01 -2.80 4.17
CA GLY A 91 -5.06 -3.55 3.47
C GLY A 91 -4.92 -3.52 1.95
N ARG A 92 -4.33 -2.48 1.36
CA ARG A 92 -4.00 -2.45 -0.08
C ARG A 92 -2.96 -3.49 -0.46
N CYS A 93 -1.94 -3.69 0.38
CA CYS A 93 -0.95 -4.75 0.18
C CYS A 93 -1.57 -6.15 0.30
N VAL A 94 -2.52 -6.32 1.21
CA VAL A 94 -3.27 -7.58 1.37
C VAL A 94 -4.17 -7.82 0.15
N ALA A 95 -4.87 -6.79 -0.34
CA ALA A 95 -5.73 -6.88 -1.53
C ALA A 95 -4.94 -7.23 -2.80
N ASP A 96 -3.69 -6.75 -2.91
CA ASP A 96 -2.76 -7.11 -3.98
C ASP A 96 -2.15 -8.52 -3.80
N GLY A 97 -2.45 -9.22 -2.71
CA GLY A 97 -1.97 -10.57 -2.42
C GLY A 97 -0.51 -10.66 -1.96
N ALA A 98 0.14 -9.52 -1.71
CA ALA A 98 1.54 -9.47 -1.29
C ALA A 98 1.72 -9.63 0.22
N CYS A 99 0.81 -9.06 1.02
CA CYS A 99 0.85 -9.10 2.47
C CYS A 99 -0.13 -10.13 3.06
N LYS A 100 0.23 -10.73 4.20
CA LYS A 100 -0.72 -11.50 5.02
C LYS A 100 -1.71 -10.54 5.70
N PRO A 101 -2.97 -10.94 5.90
CA PRO A 101 -3.90 -10.16 6.71
C PRO A 101 -3.35 -9.91 8.11
N ALA A 102 -3.51 -8.68 8.61
CA ALA A 102 -3.15 -8.33 9.98
C ALA A 102 -4.06 -9.08 10.98
N ASP A 103 -3.52 -9.46 12.14
CA ASP A 103 -4.32 -10.03 13.24
C ASP A 103 -5.08 -8.93 13.99
N SER A 104 -6.05 -8.34 13.31
CA SER A 104 -6.96 -7.35 13.86
C SER A 104 -8.32 -7.45 13.21
N ARG A 105 -9.39 -7.19 13.98
CA ARG A 105 -10.77 -7.11 13.46
C ARG A 105 -11.21 -5.68 13.19
N LYS A 106 -10.29 -4.71 13.27
CA LYS A 106 -10.57 -3.30 13.08
C LYS A 106 -10.42 -2.93 11.59
N SER A 107 -10.95 -1.78 11.21
CA SER A 107 -10.86 -1.24 9.84
C SER A 107 -10.77 0.29 9.86
N GLY A 108 -10.32 0.87 8.75
CA GLY A 108 -10.24 2.32 8.55
C GLY A 108 -8.85 2.90 8.74
N ASP A 109 -8.78 4.23 8.82
CA ASP A 109 -7.53 5.00 8.79
C ASP A 109 -6.91 5.16 10.18
N ILE A 110 -6.83 4.06 10.92
CA ILE A 110 -6.14 3.96 12.22
C ILE A 110 -4.92 3.06 12.09
N PRO A 111 -3.88 3.22 12.94
CA PRO A 111 -2.66 2.43 12.86
C PRO A 111 -2.94 0.92 12.85
N VAL A 112 -2.31 0.21 11.93
CA VAL A 112 -2.41 -1.24 11.84
C VAL A 112 -1.69 -1.89 13.03
N THR A 113 -2.31 -2.93 13.60
CA THR A 113 -1.75 -3.74 14.69
C THR A 113 -1.87 -5.22 14.33
N GLY A 114 -1.15 -6.09 15.03
CA GLY A 114 -1.17 -7.54 14.73
C GLY A 114 -0.39 -7.88 13.45
N VAL A 115 0.64 -7.10 13.15
CA VAL A 115 1.57 -7.28 12.02
C VAL A 115 2.94 -7.61 12.61
N SER A 116 3.59 -8.67 12.14
CA SER A 116 4.95 -9.02 12.59
C SER A 116 6.00 -8.14 11.92
N HIS A 117 7.23 -8.16 12.44
CA HIS A 117 8.35 -7.45 11.81
C HIS A 117 8.56 -7.90 10.35
N ILE A 118 8.48 -9.21 10.09
CA ILE A 118 8.64 -9.78 8.75
C ILE A 118 7.53 -9.27 7.82
N ASP A 119 6.28 -9.24 8.30
CA ASP A 119 5.17 -8.74 7.50
C ASP A 119 5.30 -7.23 7.18
N ALA A 120 5.88 -6.46 8.11
CA ALA A 120 6.17 -5.04 7.90
C ALA A 120 7.29 -4.82 6.85
N GLU A 121 8.31 -5.67 6.82
CA GLU A 121 9.34 -5.67 5.76
C GLU A 121 8.77 -6.02 4.39
N VAL A 122 7.86 -7.01 4.34
CA VAL A 122 7.12 -7.37 3.13
C VAL A 122 6.28 -6.20 2.63
N TYR A 123 5.58 -5.50 3.53
CA TYR A 123 4.83 -4.29 3.19
C TYR A 123 5.75 -3.20 2.60
N ALA A 124 6.90 -2.93 3.21
CA ALA A 124 7.84 -1.94 2.70
C ALA A 124 8.38 -2.33 1.31
N THR A 125 8.64 -3.62 1.08
CA THR A 125 9.06 -4.13 -0.22
C THR A 125 7.98 -3.96 -1.28
N TRP A 126 6.72 -4.32 -0.95
CA TRP A 126 5.57 -4.11 -1.84
C TRP A 126 5.36 -2.62 -2.13
N LEU A 127 5.44 -1.76 -1.12
CA LEU A 127 5.27 -0.31 -1.29
C LEU A 127 6.36 0.26 -2.20
N SER A 128 7.58 -0.26 -2.12
CA SER A 128 8.68 0.07 -3.04
C SER A 128 8.36 -0.29 -4.47
N ALA A 129 7.89 -1.51 -4.71
CA ALA A 129 7.50 -1.95 -6.05
C ALA A 129 6.34 -1.14 -6.62
N ARG A 130 5.37 -0.75 -5.77
CA ARG A 130 4.18 0.01 -6.18
C ARG A 130 4.46 1.48 -6.51
N THR A 131 5.42 2.09 -5.83
CA THR A 131 5.69 3.53 -5.92
C THR A 131 6.92 3.85 -6.77
N GLY A 132 7.81 2.87 -6.97
CA GLY A 132 9.12 3.09 -7.59
C GLY A 132 10.13 3.80 -6.68
N GLN A 133 9.76 4.08 -5.42
CA GLN A 133 10.64 4.65 -4.39
C GLN A 133 11.19 3.53 -3.50
N ALA A 134 12.32 3.76 -2.81
CA ALA A 134 12.89 2.79 -1.89
C ALA A 134 12.32 2.96 -0.48
N TRP A 135 11.43 2.05 -0.06
CA TRP A 135 10.86 2.00 1.28
C TRP A 135 11.48 0.88 2.11
N ARG A 136 11.73 1.17 3.39
CA ARG A 136 12.22 0.22 4.40
C ARG A 136 11.75 0.62 5.79
N LEU A 137 11.91 -0.28 6.75
CA LEU A 137 11.77 0.08 8.16
C LEU A 137 12.92 1.00 8.59
N PRO A 138 12.66 1.95 9.50
CA PRO A 138 13.73 2.73 10.13
C PRO A 138 14.59 1.82 11.00
N THR A 139 15.89 2.12 11.08
CA THR A 139 16.75 1.56 12.13
C THR A 139 16.32 2.07 13.50
N ASP A 140 16.78 1.41 14.56
CA ASP A 140 16.55 1.86 15.95
C ASP A 140 17.04 3.29 16.16
N VAL A 141 18.23 3.63 15.66
CA VAL A 141 18.81 4.98 15.76
C VAL A 141 17.99 6.00 14.96
N GLU A 142 17.53 5.67 13.75
CA GLU A 142 16.68 6.56 12.95
C GLU A 142 15.32 6.80 13.60
N TRP A 143 14.72 5.74 14.15
CA TRP A 143 13.45 5.83 14.87
C TRP A 143 13.58 6.67 16.13
N ALA A 144 14.65 6.48 16.90
CA ALA A 144 14.96 7.29 18.07
C ALA A 144 15.23 8.76 17.70
N TYR A 145 15.92 9.02 16.58
CA TYR A 145 16.15 10.37 16.09
C TYR A 145 14.84 11.08 15.76
N ALA A 146 13.95 10.41 15.03
CA ALA A 146 12.62 10.91 14.70
C ALA A 146 11.74 11.16 15.93
N ALA A 147 11.95 10.41 17.01
CA ALA A 147 11.24 10.58 18.28
C ALA A 147 11.92 11.57 19.25
N SER A 148 13.15 12.00 18.97
CA SER A 148 14.07 12.61 19.94
C SER A 148 13.59 13.91 20.57
N GLU A 149 12.76 14.72 19.87
CA GLU A 149 12.16 15.93 20.45
C GLU A 149 11.28 15.63 21.67
N LYS A 150 10.73 14.40 21.77
CA LYS A 150 9.94 13.89 22.91
C LYS A 150 10.73 12.96 23.84
N PHE A 151 11.98 12.62 23.53
CA PHE A 151 12.79 11.65 24.28
C PHE A 151 13.74 12.30 25.29
N ARG A 152 13.40 13.49 25.78
CA ARG A 152 13.97 14.00 27.04
C ARG A 152 13.32 13.20 28.17
N GLY A 153 13.97 12.10 28.54
CA GLY A 153 13.61 11.26 29.69
C GLY A 153 13.57 12.06 30.99
#